data_AF-A0A2V9Z2I0-F1
#
_entry.id   AF-A0A2V9Z2I0-F1
#
_cell.length_a   1.000
_cell.length_b   1.000
_cell.length_c   1.000
_cell.angle_alpha   90.00
_cell.angle_beta   90.00
_cell.angle_gamma   90.00
#
_symmetry.space_group_name_H-M   'P 1'
#
loop_
_entity.id
_entity.type
_entity.pdbx_description
1 polymer ?
#
loop_
_entity_poly.entity_id
_entity_poly.type
_entity_poly.pdbx_seq_one_letter_code
_entity_poly.pdbx_strand_id
1 'polypeptide(L)'
;MRKASTDWQVYRTRFLVRARQLTEALVFTDALGREHQGEKGDYLVESSDGSQRIAPKDIFEDIYVTMGPADRENWPASTSRKSLPDLSRRRPVVSRALLA
;
A
#
# COMPACT_ATOMS: atom_id res chain seq x y z
N MET A 1 -19.49 -7.18 -20.31
CA MET A 1 -19.06 -7.65 -18.98
C MET A 1 -17.65 -7.14 -18.72
N ARG A 2 -17.48 -6.16 -17.82
CA ARG A 2 -16.13 -5.81 -17.34
C ARG A 2 -15.70 -6.93 -16.40
N LYS A 3 -14.59 -7.60 -16.69
CA LYS A 3 -14.01 -8.61 -15.81
C LYS A 3 -13.85 -7.95 -14.44
N ALA A 4 -14.50 -8.49 -13.41
CA ALA A 4 -14.19 -8.14 -12.03
C ALA A 4 -12.77 -8.64 -11.77
N SER A 5 -11.80 -7.79 -12.08
CA SER A 5 -10.39 -8.12 -11.98
C SER A 5 -10.03 -8.15 -10.50
N THR A 6 -9.61 -9.31 -10.02
CA THR A 6 -8.90 -9.53 -8.74
C THR A 6 -7.66 -8.63 -8.62
N ASP A 7 -7.23 -8.05 -9.74
CA ASP A 7 -6.08 -7.18 -9.87
C ASP A 7 -6.33 -5.78 -9.31
N TRP A 8 -5.28 -5.23 -8.72
CA TRP A 8 -5.26 -3.86 -8.25
C TRP A 8 -5.29 -2.88 -9.43
N GLN A 9 -6.13 -1.86 -9.30
CA GLN A 9 -6.21 -0.74 -10.22
C GLN A 9 -5.88 0.56 -9.49
N VAL A 10 -5.27 1.51 -10.18
CA VAL A 10 -5.05 2.87 -9.67
C VAL A 10 -6.30 3.68 -9.92
N TYR A 11 -6.71 4.45 -8.92
CA TYR A 11 -7.82 5.37 -8.99
C TYR A 11 -7.39 6.76 -8.54
N ARG A 12 -7.93 7.78 -9.21
CA ARG A 12 -7.78 9.17 -8.78
C ARG A 12 -9.02 9.64 -8.03
N THR A 13 -8.74 10.40 -6.97
CA THR A 13 -9.65 11.37 -6.35
C THR A 13 -8.87 12.67 -6.17
N ARG A 14 -9.01 13.34 -5.01
CA ARG A 14 -8.03 14.32 -4.54
C ARG A 14 -6.65 13.69 -4.30
N PHE A 15 -6.59 12.41 -3.96
CA PHE A 15 -5.36 11.64 -3.80
C PHE A 15 -5.37 10.40 -4.71
N LEU A 16 -4.18 9.87 -5.03
CA LEU A 16 -4.02 8.60 -5.73
C LEU A 16 -4.16 7.45 -4.73
N VAL A 17 -4.99 6.47 -5.09
CA VAL A 17 -5.14 5.21 -4.35
C VAL A 17 -5.01 4.04 -5.32
N ARG A 18 -4.72 2.86 -4.81
CA ARG A 18 -5.01 1.62 -5.52
C ARG A 18 -6.14 0.90 -4.82
N ALA A 19 -6.98 0.22 -5.59
CA ALA A 19 -8.05 -0.58 -5.02
C ALA A 19 -8.24 -1.87 -5.82
N ARG A 20 -8.77 -2.89 -5.15
CA ARG A 20 -9.30 -4.10 -5.77
C ARG A 20 -10.70 -4.37 -5.22
N GLN A 21 -11.58 -4.87 -6.08
CA GLN A 21 -12.92 -5.26 -5.66
C GLN A 21 -12.85 -6.60 -4.93
N LEU A 22 -13.57 -6.71 -3.82
CA LEU A 22 -13.69 -7.91 -3.03
C LEU A 22 -14.56 -8.93 -3.75
N THR A 23 -14.04 -10.14 -3.88
CA THR A 23 -14.78 -11.29 -4.45
C THR A 23 -15.56 -12.07 -3.39
N GLU A 24 -15.21 -11.87 -2.12
CA GLU A 24 -15.76 -12.50 -0.92
C GLU A 24 -15.68 -11.52 0.26
N ALA A 25 -16.38 -11.81 1.36
CA ALA A 25 -16.32 -10.99 2.55
C ALA A 25 -14.88 -10.98 3.13
N LEU A 26 -14.44 -9.83 3.64
CA LEU A 26 -13.12 -9.63 4.20
C LEU A 26 -13.22 -8.89 5.52
N VAL A 27 -12.56 -9.41 6.55
CA VAL A 27 -12.39 -8.76 7.85
C VAL A 27 -10.90 -8.67 8.17
N PHE A 28 -10.43 -7.50 8.60
CA PHE A 28 -9.06 -7.31 9.06
C PHE A 28 -8.96 -6.21 10.11
N THR A 29 -7.88 -6.21 10.87
CA THR A 29 -7.55 -5.14 11.82
C THR A 29 -6.37 -4.33 11.29
N ASP A 30 -6.49 -3.00 11.28
CA ASP A 30 -5.40 -2.14 10.82
C ASP A 30 -4.32 -1.95 11.91
N ALA A 31 -3.23 -1.25 11.56
CA ALA A 31 -2.13 -0.98 12.48
C ALA A 31 -2.52 -0.13 13.72
N LEU A 32 -3.70 0.49 13.71
CA LEU A 32 -4.24 1.25 14.84
C LEU A 32 -5.19 0.41 15.70
N GLY A 33 -5.35 -0.88 15.40
CA GLY A 33 -6.25 -1.77 16.14
C GLY A 33 -7.72 -1.62 15.76
N ARG A 34 -8.04 -0.94 14.64
CA ARG A 34 -9.43 -0.78 14.19
C ARG A 34 -9.82 -1.94 13.30
N GLU A 35 -10.98 -2.52 13.57
CA GLU A 35 -11.56 -3.54 12.71
C GLU A 35 -12.21 -2.92 11.47
N HIS A 36 -11.97 -3.55 10.32
CA HIS A 36 -12.57 -3.23 9.04
C HIS A 36 -13.25 -4.47 8.52
N GLN A 37 -14.49 -4.33 8.05
CA GLN A 37 -15.26 -5.38 7.40
C GLN A 37 -15.80 -4.88 6.07
N GLY A 38 -15.75 -5.73 5.05
CA GLY A 38 -16.36 -5.50 3.75
C GLY A 38 -16.99 -6.76 3.20
N GLU A 39 -17.99 -6.57 2.34
CA GLU A 39 -18.71 -7.66 1.68
C GLU A 39 -18.23 -7.85 0.23
N LYS A 40 -18.70 -8.93 -0.41
CA LYS A 40 -18.47 -9.14 -1.84
C LYS A 40 -18.98 -7.93 -2.63
N GLY A 41 -18.10 -7.34 -3.44
CA GLY A 41 -18.39 -6.18 -4.28
C GLY A 41 -17.86 -4.85 -3.72
N ASP A 42 -17.57 -4.78 -2.42
CA ASP A 42 -16.87 -3.64 -1.82
C ASP A 42 -15.42 -3.57 -2.29
N TYR A 43 -14.73 -2.48 -1.98
CA TYR A 43 -13.36 -2.27 -2.39
C TYR A 43 -12.42 -2.27 -1.19
N LEU A 44 -11.35 -3.07 -1.28
CA LEU A 44 -10.15 -2.87 -0.46
C LEU A 44 -9.33 -1.76 -1.11
N VAL A 45 -9.15 -0.65 -0.40
CA VAL A 45 -8.43 0.53 -0.87
C VAL A 45 -7.13 0.65 -0.10
N GLU A 46 -6.03 0.87 -0.81
CA GLU A 46 -4.73 1.20 -0.25
C GLU A 46 -4.29 2.58 -0.70
N SER A 47 -3.92 3.41 0.27
CA SER A 47 -3.36 4.74 0.05
C SER A 47 -1.83 4.65 -0.12
N SER A 48 -1.20 5.70 -0.65
CA SER A 48 0.26 5.72 -0.89
C SER A 48 1.12 5.60 0.38
N ASP A 49 0.55 5.87 1.55
CA ASP A 49 1.19 5.68 2.87
C ASP A 49 1.11 4.23 3.37
N GLY A 50 0.49 3.33 2.61
CA GLY A 50 0.28 1.93 2.96
C GLY A 50 -0.92 1.68 3.87
N SER A 51 -1.70 2.71 4.22
CA SER A 51 -2.95 2.52 4.96
C SER A 51 -3.98 1.80 4.10
N GLN A 52 -4.66 0.83 4.69
CA GLN A 52 -5.72 0.06 4.06
C GLN A 52 -7.06 0.32 4.72
N ARG A 53 -8.13 0.31 3.92
CA ARG A 53 -9.52 0.45 4.39
C ARG A 53 -10.50 -0.24 3.45
N ILE A 54 -11.71 -0.48 3.93
CA ILE A 54 -12.85 -0.88 3.12
C ILE A 54 -13.61 0.36 2.62
N ALA A 55 -14.08 0.30 1.38
CA ALA A 55 -14.99 1.29 0.79
C ALA A 55 -16.22 0.57 0.21
N PRO A 56 -17.45 1.00 0.59
CA PRO A 56 -18.67 0.48 -0.01
C PRO A 56 -18.67 0.69 -1.53
N LYS A 57 -19.16 -0.31 -2.28
CA LYS A 57 -19.19 -0.26 -3.74
C LYS A 57 -19.77 1.04 -4.30
N ASP A 58 -20.99 1.40 -3.88
CA ASP A 58 -21.72 2.53 -4.46
C ASP A 58 -21.00 3.87 -4.24
N ILE A 59 -20.37 4.03 -3.08
CA ILE A 59 -19.57 5.22 -2.75
C ILE A 59 -18.27 5.24 -3.56
N PHE A 60 -17.63 4.08 -3.68
CA PHE A 60 -16.36 3.98 -4.38
C PHE A 60 -16.51 4.27 -5.87
N GLU A 61 -17.49 3.65 -6.53
CA GLU A 61 -17.72 3.82 -7.97
C GLU A 61 -18.23 5.24 -8.34
N ASP A 62 -18.88 5.95 -7.41
CA ASP A 62 -19.32 7.34 -7.61
C ASP A 62 -18.17 8.36 -7.48
N ILE A 63 -17.24 8.14 -6.54
CA ILE A 63 -16.21 9.13 -6.20
C ILE A 63 -14.89 8.91 -6.97
N TYR A 64 -14.57 7.67 -7.34
CA TYR A 64 -13.24 7.30 -7.83
C TYR A 64 -13.22 7.07 -9.34
N VAL A 65 -12.26 7.69 -10.02
CA VAL A 65 -12.03 7.48 -11.46
C VAL A 65 -10.86 6.52 -11.66
N THR A 66 -11.08 5.41 -12.36
CA THR A 66 -10.04 4.44 -12.72
C THR A 66 -9.02 5.06 -13.67
N MET A 67 -7.74 4.97 -13.33
CA MET A 67 -6.62 5.48 -14.13
C MET A 67 -5.90 4.36 -14.91
N GLY A 68 -6.06 3.10 -14.50
CA GLY A 68 -5.43 1.95 -15.13
C GLY A 68 -5.00 0.88 -14.13
N PRO A 69 -4.29 -0.16 -14.56
CA PRO A 69 -3.73 -1.17 -13.68
C PRO A 69 -2.70 -0.57 -12.72
N ALA A 70 -2.64 -1.10 -11.49
CA ALA A 70 -1.58 -0.77 -10.53
C ALA A 70 -0.35 -1.64 -10.78
N ASP A 71 0.33 -1.37 -11.90
CA ASP A 71 1.67 -1.91 -12.14
C ASP A 71 2.71 -1.27 -11.19
N ARG A 72 3.88 -1.90 -11.11
CA ARG A 72 4.94 -1.52 -10.17
C ARG A 72 5.56 -0.14 -10.49
N GLU A 73 5.38 0.34 -11.71
CA GLU A 73 5.91 1.62 -12.20
C GLU A 73 4.95 2.78 -11.87
N ASN A 74 3.63 2.55 -11.94
CA ASN A 74 2.61 3.60 -11.84
C ASN A 74 1.98 3.73 -10.44
N TRP A 75 2.09 2.71 -9.59
CA TRP A 75 1.79 2.85 -8.17
C TRP A 75 3.04 3.30 -7.42
N PRO A 76 3.01 4.36 -6.60
CA PRO A 76 4.09 4.65 -5.67
C PRO A 76 4.10 3.55 -4.62
N ALA A 77 4.72 2.41 -4.96
CA ALA A 77 5.05 1.37 -4.02
C ALA A 77 5.86 2.07 -2.94
N SER A 78 5.24 2.25 -1.76
CA SER A 78 5.80 2.89 -0.58
C SER A 78 7.29 2.66 -0.58
N THR A 79 8.05 3.69 -0.96
CA THR A 79 9.47 3.59 -1.37
C THR A 79 10.11 2.61 -0.43
N SER A 80 10.35 1.39 -0.94
CA SER A 80 10.73 0.20 -0.17
C SER A 80 11.51 0.68 1.01
N ARG A 81 10.89 0.72 2.22
CA ARG A 81 11.40 1.36 3.44
C ARG A 81 12.90 1.22 3.38
N LYS A 82 13.61 2.23 2.83
CA LYS A 82 15.03 2.06 2.50
C LYS A 82 15.57 1.83 3.88
N SER A 83 15.96 0.59 4.16
CA SER A 83 16.43 0.18 5.47
C SER A 83 17.36 1.30 5.88
N LEU A 84 16.97 2.09 6.89
CA LEU A 84 17.77 3.20 7.35
C LEU A 84 19.18 2.63 7.45
N PRO A 85 20.18 3.24 6.79
CA PRO A 85 21.51 2.66 6.75
C PRO A 85 21.89 2.33 8.18
N ASP A 86 22.21 1.06 8.43
CA ASP A 86 22.51 0.55 9.77
C ASP A 86 23.68 1.35 10.36
N LEU A 87 23.35 2.38 11.16
CA LEU A 87 24.33 3.27 11.78
C LEU A 87 25.16 2.54 12.84
N SER A 88 24.86 1.26 13.14
CA SER A 88 25.61 0.41 14.05
C SER A 88 27.00 0.03 13.54
N ARG A 89 27.32 0.25 12.25
CA ARG A 89 28.63 -0.11 11.65
C ARG A 89 29.72 0.96 11.72
N ARG A 90 29.65 1.93 12.62
CA ARG A 90 30.84 2.74 12.94
C ARG A 90 31.73 1.99 13.93
N ARG A 91 32.58 1.09 13.40
CA ARG A 91 33.72 0.59 14.18
C ARG A 91 34.69 1.76 14.41
N PRO A 92 35.14 2.02 15.66
CA PRO A 92 36.26 2.94 15.86
C PRO A 92 37.50 2.32 15.20
N VAL A 93 38.12 3.06 14.28
CA VAL A 93 39.46 2.72 13.78
C VAL A 93 40.42 2.97 14.93
N VAL A 94 40.76 1.93 15.67
CA VAL A 94 41.93 1.95 16.56
C VAL A 94 43.14 1.75 15.65
N SER A 95 43.79 2.84 15.26
CA SER A 95 45.06 2.81 14.54
C SER A 95 46.14 2.21 15.45
N ARG A 96 46.42 0.93 15.27
CA ARG A 96 47.60 0.26 15.81
C ARG A 96 48.77 0.54 14.87
N ALA A 97 49.58 1.55 15.20
CA ALA A 97 50.91 1.70 14.62
C ALA A 97 51.88 0.82 15.44
N LEU A 98 52.50 -0.15 14.78
CA LEU A 98 53.62 -0.95 15.30
C LEU A 98 54.90 -0.53 14.58
N LEU A 99 55.94 -0.29 15.38
CA LEU A 99 57.38 -0.39 15.13
C LEU A 99 58.04 0.54 14.11
N ALA A 100 58.93 1.38 14.62
CA ALA A 100 60.36 1.29 14.31
C ALA A 100 61.16 1.44 15.61
#